data_AF-A0A523EJY9-F1
#
_entry.id   AF-A0A523EJY9-F1
#
_cell.length_a   1.000
_cell.length_b   1.000
_cell.length_c   1.000
_cell.angle_alpha   90.00
_cell.angle_beta   90.00
_cell.angle_gamma   90.00
#
_symmetry.space_group_name_H-M   'P 1'
#
loop_
_entity.id
_entity.type
_entity.pdbx_description
1 polymer ?
#
loop_
_entity_poly.entity_id
_entity_poly.type
_entity_poly.pdbx_seq_one_letter_code
_entity_poly.pdbx_strand_id
1 'polypeptide(L)' 'MLWVKKHLGSSAYKRLILTHHKNLNSGHFLIDDRSKNGADRFEGEHLIFGSDRFPDWHAVLAYLCGKESF' A
#
# COMPACT_ATOMS: atom_id res chain seq x y z
N MET A 1 10.61 3.20 13.81
CA MET A 1 11.31 2.42 12.76
C MET A 1 11.75 1.01 13.20
N LEU A 2 11.97 0.75 14.50
CA LEU A 2 12.43 -0.58 14.97
C LEU A 2 11.49 -1.73 14.58
N TRP A 3 10.18 -1.49 14.57
CA TRP A 3 9.18 -2.48 14.17
C TRP A 3 9.36 -2.96 12.72
N VAL A 4 9.50 -2.02 11.78
CA VAL A 4 9.73 -2.31 10.35
C VAL A 4 11.00 -3.14 10.16
N LYS A 5 12.09 -2.75 10.83
CA LYS A 5 13.35 -3.51 10.76
C LYS A 5 13.19 -4.93 11.33
N LYS A 6 12.46 -5.10 12.43
CA LYS A 6 12.25 -6.38 13.10
C LYS A 6 11.41 -7.36 12.27
N HIS A 7 10.37 -6.86 11.59
CA HIS A 7 9.39 -7.73 10.92
C HIS A 7 9.56 -7.82 9.40
N LEU A 8 10.10 -6.78 8.74
CA LEU A 8 10.30 -6.75 7.29
C LEU A 8 11.77 -6.82 6.86
N GLY A 9 12.69 -6.45 7.74
CA GLY A 9 14.14 -6.61 7.52
C GLY A 9 14.63 -5.98 6.20
N SER A 10 15.38 -6.76 5.42
CA SER A 10 15.95 -6.36 4.12
C SER A 10 14.88 -5.98 3.10
N SER A 11 13.68 -6.58 3.18
CA SER A 11 12.55 -6.27 2.29
C SER A 11 12.03 -4.84 2.46
N ALA A 12 12.36 -4.14 3.54
CA ALA A 12 12.01 -2.73 3.74
C ALA A 12 13.23 -1.77 3.67
N TYR A 13 14.44 -2.29 3.45
CA TYR A 13 15.65 -1.47 3.43
C TYR A 13 15.59 -0.45 2.28
N LYS A 14 15.81 0.84 2.59
CA LYS A 14 15.65 1.99 1.67
C LYS A 14 14.28 2.13 1.00
N ARG A 15 13.24 1.47 1.54
CA ARG A 15 11.85 1.54 1.03
C ARG A 15 10.84 2.13 2.02
N LEU A 16 11.28 2.52 3.22
CA LEU A 16 10.43 3.20 4.19
C LEU A 16 10.37 4.70 3.91
N ILE A 17 9.18 5.20 3.55
CA ILE A 17 8.88 6.62 3.38
C ILE A 17 7.97 7.05 4.54
N LEU A 18 8.33 8.13 5.25
CA LEU A 18 7.53 8.70 6.32
C LEU A 18 6.96 10.04 5.84
N THR A 19 5.64 10.11 5.65
CA THR A 19 4.97 11.33 5.16
C THR A 19 3.53 11.41 5.66
N HIS A 20 3.04 12.63 5.83
CA HIS A 20 1.62 12.91 6.03
C HIS A 20 0.87 13.20 4.73
N HIS A 21 1.57 13.31 3.60
CA HIS A 21 0.99 13.66 2.30
C HIS A 21 1.23 12.53 1.31
N LYS A 22 0.36 11.52 1.36
CA LYS A 22 0.50 10.29 0.54
C LYS A 22 0.33 10.56 -0.96
N ASN A 23 -0.40 11.61 -1.32
CA ASN A 23 -0.58 12.06 -2.70
C ASN A 23 0.71 12.57 -3.37
N LEU A 24 1.76 12.86 -2.60
CA LEU A 24 3.05 13.27 -3.16
C LEU A 24 3.96 12.08 -3.50
N ASN A 25 3.59 10.88 -3.06
CA ASN A 25 4.29 9.66 -3.46
C ASN A 25 3.75 9.23 -4.83
N SER A 26 4.65 8.86 -5.73
CA SER A 26 4.27 8.28 -7.02
C SER A 26 4.39 6.75 -6.97
N GLY A 27 3.37 6.06 -7.48
CA GLY A 27 3.35 4.60 -7.56
C GLY A 27 2.05 4.10 -8.18
N HIS A 28 2.05 2.86 -8.67
CA HIS A 28 0.87 2.26 -9.29
C HIS A 28 -0.24 1.91 -8.30
N PHE A 29 0.13 1.57 -7.05
CA PHE A 29 -0.80 1.10 -6.03
C PHE A 29 -0.50 1.71 -4.66
N LEU A 30 -1.56 1.98 -3.91
CA LEU A 30 -1.53 2.32 -2.49
C LEU A 30 -2.47 1.38 -1.74
N ILE A 31 -1.97 0.63 -0.77
CA ILE A 31 -2.80 -0.19 0.14
C ILE A 31 -2.87 0.54 1.48
N ASP A 32 -4.05 0.99 1.86
CA ASP A 32 -4.28 1.77 3.09
C ASP A 32 -5.68 1.49 3.65
N ASP A 33 -5.87 1.60 4.96
CA ASP A 33 -7.19 1.42 5.59
C ASP A 33 -8.05 2.71 5.53
N ARG A 34 -7.46 3.85 5.11
CA ARG A 34 -8.12 5.16 5.18
C ARG A 34 -7.91 6.00 3.92
N SER A 35 -8.94 6.78 3.57
CA SER A 35 -8.91 7.79 2.50
C SER A 35 -8.36 9.16 2.94
N LYS A 36 -7.76 9.28 4.14
CA LYS A 36 -7.27 10.56 4.66
C LYS A 36 -5.83 10.85 4.23
N ASN A 37 -5.35 12.07 4.48
CA ASN A 37 -3.94 12.46 4.33
C ASN A 37 -3.42 12.32 2.89
N GLY A 38 -4.27 12.64 1.91
CA GLY A 38 -3.95 12.58 0.49
C GLY A 38 -4.06 11.18 -0.12
N ALA A 39 -4.49 10.16 0.62
CA ALA A 39 -4.74 8.84 0.05
C ALA A 39 -5.93 8.86 -0.94
N ASP A 40 -6.89 9.76 -0.75
CA ASP A 40 -7.99 10.06 -1.68
C ASP A 40 -7.52 10.67 -3.01
N ARG A 41 -6.31 11.27 -3.03
CA ARG A 41 -5.71 11.94 -4.19
C ARG A 41 -4.44 11.25 -4.67
N PHE A 42 -4.23 9.98 -4.29
CA PHE A 42 -3.13 9.21 -4.83
C PHE A 42 -3.39 8.94 -6.31
N GLU A 43 -2.40 9.20 -7.16
CA GLU A 43 -2.57 9.12 -8.63
C GLU A 43 -2.72 7.68 -9.13
N GLY A 44 -2.14 6.72 -8.43
CA GLY A 44 -2.32 5.29 -8.70
C GLY A 44 -3.61 4.74 -8.12
N GLU A 45 -3.79 3.42 -8.22
CA GLU A 45 -4.97 2.75 -7.69
C GLU A 45 -4.88 2.62 -6.15
N HIS A 46 -5.90 3.11 -5.45
CA HIS A 46 -6.00 2.97 -3.99
C HIS A 46 -6.84 1.75 -3.62
N LEU A 47 -6.19 0.74 -3.03
CA LEU A 47 -6.81 -0.47 -2.49
C LEU A 47 -7.15 -0.26 -1.00
N ILE A 48 -8.43 -0.03 -0.71
CA ILE A 48 -8.89 0.23 0.67
C ILE A 48 -8.90 -1.08 1.46
N PHE A 49 -7.90 -1.29 2.32
CA PHE A 49 -7.76 -2.49 3.12
C PHE A 49 -8.85 -2.58 4.21
N GLY A 50 -9.44 -3.76 4.38
CA GLY A 50 -10.58 -3.99 5.28
C GLY A 50 -11.93 -3.57 4.70
N SER A 51 -12.01 -3.18 3.42
CA SER A 51 -13.27 -2.95 2.71
C SER A 51 -13.88 -4.25 2.19
N ASP A 52 -15.13 -4.21 1.72
CA ASP A 52 -15.81 -5.35 1.11
C ASP A 52 -15.02 -5.96 -0.07
N ARG A 53 -14.30 -5.13 -0.84
CA ARG A 53 -13.50 -5.58 -1.99
C ARG A 53 -12.11 -6.10 -1.59
N PHE A 54 -11.52 -5.57 -0.52
CA PHE A 54 -10.19 -5.96 -0.05
C PHE A 54 -10.21 -6.23 1.47
N PRO A 55 -10.91 -7.28 1.92
CA PRO A 55 -11.11 -7.53 3.36
C PRO A 55 -9.82 -7.93 4.08
N ASP A 56 -8.85 -8.52 3.37
CA ASP A 56 -7.60 -9.03 3.94
C ASP A 56 -6.45 -9.08 2.90
N TRP A 57 -5.29 -9.57 3.35
CA TRP A 57 -4.11 -9.73 2.50
C TRP A 57 -4.29 -10.74 1.38
N HIS A 58 -5.13 -11.77 1.55
CA HIS A 58 -5.34 -12.77 0.51
C HIS A 58 -6.06 -12.15 -0.68
N ALA A 59 -7.09 -11.34 -0.44
CA ALA A 59 -7.78 -10.59 -1.48
C ALA A 59 -6.86 -9.59 -2.21
N VAL A 60 -6.01 -8.87 -1.46
CA VAL A 60 -5.04 -7.93 -2.04
C VAL A 60 -4.02 -8.65 -2.93
N LEU A 61 -3.44 -9.76 -2.45
CA LEU A 61 -2.46 -10.52 -3.21
C LEU A 61 -3.06 -11.17 -4.45
N ALA A 62 -4.27 -11.74 -4.35
CA ALA A 62 -4.97 -12.32 -5.50
C ALA A 62 -5.20 -11.26 -6.60
N TYR A 63 -5.55 -10.03 -6.21
CA TYR A 63 -5.74 -8.92 -7.14
C TYR A 63 -4.43 -8.50 -7.82
N LEU A 64 -3.37 -8.28 -7.04
CA LEU A 64 -2.10 -7.78 -7.55
C LEU A 64 -1.37 -8.82 -8.41
N CYS A 65 -1.31 -10.08 -7.96
CA CYS A 65 -0.69 -11.16 -8.73
C CYS A 65 -1.51 -11.54 -9.98
N GLY A 66 -2.84 -11.41 -9.92
CA GLY A 66 -3.70 -11.63 -11.08
C GLY A 66 -3.57 -10.53 -12.14
N LYS A 67 -3.17 -9.32 -11.75
CA LYS A 67 -2.90 -8.20 -12.67
C LYS A 67 -1.55 -8.27 -13.39
N GLU A 68 -0.61 -9.10 -12.92
CA GLU A 68 0.71 -9.27 -13.58
C GLU A 68 0.71 -10.28 -14.75
N SER A 69 -0.48 -10.65 -15.26
CA SER A 69 -0.57 -11.34 -16.55
C SER A 69 -0.71 -10.31 -17.68
N PHE A 70 0.28 -10.32 -18.59
CA PHE A 70 0.51 -9.53 -19.81
C PHE A 70 1.43 -8.30 -19.68
#